data_AF-A0A966TH08-F1
#
_entry.id   AF-A0A966TH08-F1
#
_cell.length_a   1.000
_cell.length_b   1.000
_cell.length_c   1.000
_cell.angle_alpha   90.00
_cell.angle_beta   90.00
_cell.angle_gamma   90.00
#
_symmetry.space_group_name_H-M   'P 1'
#
loop_
_entity.id
_entity.type
_entity.pdbx_description
1 polymer ?
#
loop_
_entity_poly.entity_id
_entity_poly.type
_entity_poly.pdbx_seq_one_letter_code
_entity_poly.pdbx_strand_id
1 'polypeptide(L)'
;MRLGRFIAWLVVGVVALFYVVPMIAMTRFAFQRIPVIKLSLGNVFDKWTVAPLFESFTESEFRSSATLSLMLAVATALLTLVLLVPTMAIAHLRSPRMRRLIELSATLPFVVPAIALVVGFAGTFRETLPILIRSSFGLVPLYVVTALPFTHRTIENGL
;
A
#
# COMPACT_ATOMS: atom_id res chain seq x y z
N MET A 1 18.05 -3.22 36.45
CA MET A 1 16.77 -2.61 36.02
C MET A 1 16.92 -1.25 35.31
N ARG A 2 17.77 -0.31 35.77
CA ARG A 2 17.92 1.03 35.14
C ARG A 2 18.59 1.01 33.76
N LEU A 3 19.62 0.17 33.56
CA LEU A 3 20.35 0.08 32.29
C LEU A 3 19.51 -0.51 31.15
N GLY A 4 18.72 -1.56 31.42
CA GLY A 4 17.80 -2.14 30.44
C GLY A 4 16.71 -1.16 30.00
N ARG A 5 16.17 -0.36 30.94
CA ARG A 5 15.20 0.70 30.62
C ARG A 5 15.83 1.79 29.75
N PHE A 6 17.06 2.19 30.03
CA PHE A 6 17.79 3.18 29.22
C PHE A 6 18.02 2.67 27.79
N ILE A 7 18.50 1.44 27.62
CA ILE A 7 18.71 0.82 26.30
C ILE A 7 17.39 0.74 25.53
N ALA A 8 16.29 0.32 26.18
CA ALA A 8 14.97 0.28 25.55
C ALA A 8 14.54 1.66 25.03
N TRP A 9 14.70 2.72 25.83
CA TRP A 9 14.40 4.09 25.39
C TRP A 9 15.31 4.58 24.26
N LEU A 10 16.59 4.20 24.29
CA LEU A 10 17.52 4.53 23.21
C LEU A 10 17.09 3.87 21.90
N VAL A 11 16.76 2.58 21.93
CA VAL A 11 16.27 1.84 20.75
C VAL A 11 14.98 2.47 20.21
N VAL A 12 14.02 2.77 21.10
CA VAL A 12 12.78 3.46 20.71
C VAL A 12 13.09 4.82 20.07
N GLY A 13 14.02 5.58 20.65
CA GLY A 13 14.43 6.87 20.10
C GLY A 13 15.05 6.78 18.70
N VAL A 14 15.92 5.79 18.47
CA VAL A 14 16.55 5.55 17.17
C VAL A 14 15.52 5.13 16.12
N VAL A 15 14.64 4.19 16.47
CA VAL A 15 13.57 3.73 15.57
C VAL A 15 12.61 4.88 15.26
N ALA A 16 12.21 5.65 16.28
CA ALA A 16 11.37 6.82 16.09
C ALA A 16 12.03 7.83 15.15
N LEU A 17 13.32 8.14 15.35
CA LEU A 17 14.05 9.07 14.48
C LEU A 17 14.08 8.58 13.03
N PHE A 18 14.32 7.29 12.82
CA PHE A 18 14.34 6.67 11.50
C PHE A 18 13.03 6.86 10.72
N TYR A 19 11.88 6.78 11.39
CA TYR A 19 10.57 6.99 10.75
C TYR A 19 10.15 8.47 10.70
N VAL A 20 10.38 9.22 11.78
CA VAL A 20 9.87 10.59 11.94
C VAL A 20 10.64 11.57 11.05
N VAL A 21 11.95 11.41 10.88
CA VAL A 21 12.76 12.34 10.07
C VAL A 21 12.30 12.38 8.61
N PRO A 22 12.13 11.26 7.90
CA PRO A 22 11.56 11.27 6.55
C PRO A 22 10.16 11.87 6.49
N MET A 23 9.31 11.62 7.48
CA MET A 23 7.96 12.20 7.52
C MET A 23 8.00 13.72 7.65
N ILE A 24 8.82 14.25 8.56
CA ILE A 24 9.02 15.71 8.71
C ILE A 24 9.60 16.31 7.42
N ALA A 25 10.51 15.61 6.76
CA ALA A 25 11.06 16.04 5.48
C ALA A 25 9.99 16.10 4.38
N MET A 26 9.13 15.09 4.28
CA MET A 26 8.00 15.06 3.35
C MET A 26 6.98 16.17 3.64
N THR A 27 6.66 16.39 4.92
CA THR A 27 5.84 17.53 5.36
C THR A 27 6.45 18.85 4.89
N ARG A 28 7.75 19.06 5.12
CA ARG A 28 8.43 20.26 4.61
C ARG A 28 8.32 20.37 3.09
N PHE A 29 8.56 19.32 2.32
CA PHE A 29 8.44 19.38 0.87
C PHE A 29 7.02 19.70 0.39
N ALA A 30 6.00 19.27 1.14
CA ALA A 30 4.61 19.57 0.84
C ALA A 30 4.26 21.04 1.10
N PHE A 31 4.86 21.68 2.12
CA PHE A 31 4.52 23.04 2.56
C PHE A 31 5.55 24.11 2.16
N GLN A 32 6.76 23.75 1.76
CA GLN A 32 7.83 24.71 1.51
C GLN A 32 8.07 24.92 0.02
N ARG A 33 7.92 26.16 -0.44
CA ARG A 33 8.12 26.52 -1.86
C ARG A 33 9.57 26.89 -2.19
N ILE A 34 10.51 26.02 -1.82
CA ILE A 34 11.94 26.16 -2.11
C ILE A 34 12.44 24.86 -2.75
N PRO A 35 12.95 24.91 -4.00
CA PRO A 35 13.59 23.75 -4.61
C PRO A 35 14.74 23.26 -3.73
N VAL A 36 14.85 21.94 -3.53
CA VAL A 36 15.86 21.33 -2.66
C VAL A 36 17.29 21.79 -2.98
N ILE A 37 17.59 22.03 -4.26
CA ILE A 37 18.90 22.50 -4.74
C ILE A 37 19.26 23.89 -4.19
N LYS A 38 18.26 24.72 -3.86
CA LYS A 38 18.44 26.09 -3.35
C LYS A 38 18.33 26.18 -1.82
N LEU A 39 18.20 25.04 -1.14
CA LEU A 39 18.02 24.99 0.30
C LEU A 39 19.36 25.24 1.01
N SER A 40 19.34 26.11 2.02
CA SER A 40 20.46 26.38 2.91
C SER A 40 19.96 26.49 4.36
N LEU A 41 20.86 26.44 5.33
CA LEU A 41 20.48 26.62 6.75
C LEU A 41 19.83 27.98 7.02
N GLY A 42 20.11 29.00 6.20
CA GLY A 42 19.54 30.34 6.35
C GLY A 42 18.11 30.49 5.83
N ASN A 43 17.64 29.60 4.95
CA ASN A 43 16.31 29.70 4.32
C ASN A 43 15.37 28.53 4.63
N VAL A 44 15.75 27.67 5.58
CA VAL A 44 14.97 26.48 5.96
C VAL A 44 13.60 26.85 6.54
N PHE A 45 13.47 28.03 7.15
CA PHE A 45 12.21 28.55 7.70
C PHE A 45 11.49 29.53 6.75
N ASP A 46 12.00 29.71 5.53
CA ASP A 46 11.41 30.63 4.57
C ASP A 46 10.38 29.93 3.66
N LYS A 47 9.41 30.72 3.17
CA LYS A 47 8.42 30.33 2.14
C LYS A 47 7.58 29.10 2.49
N TRP A 48 7.21 28.96 3.75
CA TRP A 48 6.20 28.01 4.20
C TRP A 48 4.81 28.52 3.84
N THR A 49 4.05 27.68 3.14
CA THR A 49 2.69 28.00 2.69
C THR A 49 1.91 26.71 2.42
N VAL A 50 0.59 26.78 2.58
CA VAL A 50 -0.32 25.68 2.22
C VAL A 50 -0.71 25.70 0.75
N ALA A 51 -0.37 26.77 0.02
CA ALA A 51 -0.77 26.96 -1.38
C ALA A 51 -0.42 25.78 -2.30
N PRO A 52 0.79 25.15 -2.24
CA PRO A 52 1.13 24.03 -3.10
C PRO A 52 0.17 22.83 -2.98
N LEU A 53 -0.41 22.62 -1.79
CA LEU A 53 -1.38 21.55 -1.58
C LEU A 53 -2.65 21.79 -2.40
N PHE A 54 -3.14 23.02 -2.44
CA PHE A 54 -4.34 23.39 -3.19
C PHE A 54 -4.07 23.52 -4.69
N GLU A 55 -2.92 24.09 -5.06
CA GLU A 55 -2.46 24.16 -6.46
C GLU A 55 -2.42 22.75 -7.09
N SER A 56 -1.96 21.75 -6.34
CA SER A 56 -1.95 20.35 -6.81
C SER A 56 -3.33 19.84 -7.22
N PHE A 57 -4.41 20.25 -6.55
CA PHE A 57 -5.78 19.86 -6.94
C PHE A 57 -6.29 20.58 -8.19
N THR A 58 -5.66 21.70 -8.58
CA THR A 58 -6.01 22.40 -9.81
C THR A 58 -5.41 21.76 -11.07
N GLU A 59 -4.33 20.98 -10.90
CA GLU A 59 -3.66 20.25 -11.96
C GLU A 59 -4.51 19.07 -12.48
N SER A 60 -4.68 19.02 -13.80
CA SER A 60 -5.51 18.00 -14.46
C SER A 60 -4.93 16.59 -14.31
N GLU A 61 -3.61 16.45 -14.42
CA GLU A 61 -2.90 15.17 -14.28
C GLU A 61 -2.96 14.60 -12.87
N PHE A 62 -2.89 15.47 -11.85
CA PHE A 62 -3.06 15.05 -10.46
C PHE A 62 -4.47 14.52 -10.23
N ARG A 63 -5.50 15.25 -10.67
CA ARG A 63 -6.89 14.81 -10.52
C ARG A 63 -7.17 13.49 -11.21
N SER A 64 -6.68 13.30 -12.44
CA SER A 64 -6.89 12.05 -13.18
C SER A 64 -6.20 10.86 -12.49
N SER A 65 -4.95 11.03 -12.06
CA SER A 65 -4.17 10.00 -11.38
C SER A 65 -4.73 9.65 -10.00
N ALA A 66 -5.14 10.67 -9.22
CA ALA A 66 -5.76 10.50 -7.91
C ALA A 66 -7.12 9.79 -8.02
N THR A 67 -7.94 10.18 -9.01
CA THR A 67 -9.23 9.52 -9.27
C THR A 67 -9.03 8.06 -9.67
N LEU A 68 -8.10 7.77 -10.59
CA LEU A 68 -7.78 6.41 -10.98
C LEU A 68 -7.28 5.58 -9.79
N SER A 69 -6.38 6.12 -8.97
CA SER A 69 -5.87 5.45 -7.77
C SER A 69 -6.99 5.11 -6.79
N LEU A 70 -7.92 6.04 -6.58
CA LEU A 70 -9.10 5.82 -5.73
C LEU A 70 -10.02 4.74 -6.32
N MET A 71 -10.29 4.77 -7.62
CA MET A 71 -11.10 3.76 -8.30
C MET A 71 -10.47 2.37 -8.18
N LEU A 72 -9.15 2.25 -8.35
CA LEU A 72 -8.43 0.99 -8.19
C LEU A 72 -8.48 0.50 -6.74
N ALA A 73 -8.30 1.39 -5.76
CA ALA A 73 -8.38 1.05 -4.35
C ALA A 73 -9.77 0.52 -3.97
N VAL A 74 -10.84 1.23 -4.36
CA VAL A 74 -12.23 0.81 -4.09
C VAL A 74 -12.55 -0.50 -4.80
N ALA A 75 -12.22 -0.63 -6.08
CA ALA A 75 -12.46 -1.86 -6.84
C ALA A 75 -11.73 -3.06 -6.22
N THR A 76 -10.48 -2.88 -5.81
CA THR A 76 -9.69 -3.93 -5.13
C THR A 76 -10.31 -4.30 -3.79
N ALA A 77 -10.68 -3.33 -2.96
CA ALA A 77 -11.28 -3.59 -1.65
C ALA A 77 -12.60 -4.35 -1.78
N LEU A 78 -13.51 -3.88 -2.65
CA LEU A 78 -14.79 -4.53 -2.90
C LEU A 78 -14.60 -5.95 -3.44
N LEU A 79 -13.77 -6.13 -4.46
CA LEU A 79 -13.53 -7.44 -5.05
C LEU A 79 -12.91 -8.41 -4.03
N THR A 80 -11.95 -7.94 -3.23
CA THR A 80 -11.32 -8.75 -2.18
C THR A 80 -12.35 -9.20 -1.15
N LEU A 81 -13.22 -8.30 -0.68
CA LEU A 81 -14.26 -8.63 0.30
C LEU A 81 -15.30 -9.59 -0.27
N VAL A 82 -15.81 -9.31 -1.48
CA VAL A 82 -16.80 -10.15 -2.17
C VAL A 82 -16.27 -11.56 -2.40
N LEU A 83 -14.97 -11.73 -2.61
CA LEU A 83 -14.35 -13.04 -2.76
C LEU A 83 -14.04 -13.71 -1.42
N LEU A 84 -13.31 -13.04 -0.52
CA LEU A 84 -12.79 -13.67 0.69
C LEU A 84 -13.86 -13.90 1.75
N VAL A 85 -14.75 -12.93 2.01
CA VAL A 85 -15.75 -13.04 3.09
C VAL A 85 -16.63 -14.28 2.93
N PRO A 86 -17.33 -14.50 1.80
CA PRO A 86 -18.15 -15.70 1.66
C PRO A 86 -17.31 -16.97 1.63
N THR A 87 -16.13 -16.93 0.99
CA THR A 87 -15.24 -18.09 0.91
C THR A 87 -14.80 -18.56 2.29
N MET A 88 -14.39 -17.64 3.16
CA MET A 88 -13.96 -17.92 4.53
C MET A 88 -15.14 -18.33 5.42
N ALA A 89 -16.30 -17.69 5.29
CA ALA A 89 -17.49 -18.05 6.05
C ALA A 89 -17.94 -19.50 5.74
N ILE A 90 -17.98 -19.87 4.46
CA ILE A 90 -18.34 -21.25 4.06
C ILE A 90 -17.27 -22.24 4.53
N ALA A 91 -15.98 -21.90 4.42
CA ALA A 91 -14.90 -22.75 4.87
C ALA A 91 -14.95 -23.02 6.38
N HIS A 92 -15.25 -22.01 7.18
CA HIS A 92 -15.41 -22.15 8.64
C HIS A 92 -16.57 -23.07 9.01
N LEU A 93 -17.68 -23.00 8.27
CA LEU A 93 -18.88 -23.79 8.58
C LEU A 93 -18.84 -25.23 8.05
N ARG A 94 -18.17 -25.49 6.92
CA ARG A 94 -18.27 -26.80 6.24
C ARG A 94 -17.07 -27.73 6.39
N SER A 95 -15.83 -27.25 6.37
CA SER A 95 -14.68 -28.17 6.33
C SER A 95 -13.32 -27.55 6.71
N PRO A 96 -12.60 -28.15 7.68
CA PRO A 96 -11.23 -27.76 8.04
C PRO A 96 -10.21 -27.87 6.90
N ARG A 97 -10.44 -28.73 5.89
CA ARG A 97 -9.52 -28.87 4.76
C ARG A 97 -9.55 -27.65 3.84
N MET A 98 -10.72 -27.06 3.64
CA MET A 98 -10.88 -25.89 2.78
C MET A 98 -10.21 -24.67 3.41
N ARG A 99 -10.30 -24.54 4.73
CA ARG A 99 -9.58 -23.53 5.50
C ARG A 99 -8.06 -23.60 5.28
N ARG A 100 -7.45 -24.79 5.36
CA ARG A 100 -6.00 -24.96 5.10
C ARG A 100 -5.59 -24.54 3.70
N LEU A 101 -6.40 -24.83 2.68
CA LEU A 101 -6.10 -24.44 1.30
C LEU A 101 -6.17 -22.91 1.11
N ILE A 102 -7.12 -22.25 1.77
CA ILE A 102 -7.25 -20.78 1.75
C ILE A 102 -6.08 -20.14 2.50
N GLU A 103 -5.69 -20.68 3.66
CA GLU A 103 -4.50 -20.20 4.40
C GLU A 103 -3.22 -20.32 3.56
N LEU A 104 -3.04 -21.45 2.88
CA LEU A 104 -1.91 -21.64 1.97
C LEU A 104 -1.97 -20.64 0.81
N SER A 105 -3.10 -20.51 0.13
CA SER A 105 -3.22 -19.59 -1.01
C SER A 105 -3.06 -18.13 -0.61
N ALA A 106 -3.52 -17.74 0.58
CA ALA A 106 -3.38 -16.38 1.11
C ALA A 106 -1.94 -16.04 1.51
N THR A 107 -1.10 -17.03 1.83
CA THR A 107 0.31 -16.82 2.22
C THR A 107 1.27 -16.86 1.03
N LEU A 108 0.91 -17.52 -0.07
CA LEU A 108 1.72 -17.57 -1.30
C LEU A 108 2.21 -16.19 -1.79
N PRO A 109 1.38 -15.12 -1.81
CA PRO A 109 1.81 -13.80 -2.28
C PRO A 109 2.97 -13.21 -1.48
N PHE A 110 3.17 -13.62 -0.23
CA PHE A 110 4.26 -13.13 0.61
C PHE A 110 5.64 -13.63 0.15
N VAL A 111 5.67 -14.81 -0.49
CA VAL A 111 6.91 -15.46 -0.95
C VAL A 111 7.26 -15.00 -2.37
N VAL A 112 6.25 -14.67 -3.18
CA VAL A 112 6.45 -14.26 -4.58
C VAL A 112 6.84 -12.78 -4.65
N PRO A 113 8.01 -12.43 -5.21
CA PRO A 113 8.39 -11.03 -5.38
C PRO A 113 7.40 -10.30 -6.29
N ALA A 114 7.07 -9.04 -5.95
CA ALA A 114 6.10 -8.24 -6.71
C ALA A 114 6.46 -8.16 -8.22
N ILE A 115 7.75 -7.99 -8.54
CA ILE A 115 8.23 -7.94 -9.93
C ILE A 115 7.98 -9.27 -10.65
N ALA A 116 8.27 -10.40 -9.99
CA ALA A 116 8.05 -11.72 -10.58
C ALA A 116 6.56 -11.97 -10.86
N LEU A 117 5.68 -11.52 -9.95
CA LEU A 117 4.23 -11.61 -10.11
C LEU A 117 3.74 -10.80 -11.32
N VAL A 118 4.20 -9.56 -11.49
CA VAL A 118 3.84 -8.71 -12.64
C VAL A 118 4.38 -9.26 -13.95
N VAL A 119 5.64 -9.72 -13.98
CA VAL A 119 6.25 -10.31 -15.18
C VAL A 119 5.54 -11.59 -15.58
N GLY A 120 5.24 -12.47 -14.63
CA GLY A 120 4.47 -13.69 -14.87
C GLY A 120 3.08 -13.38 -15.40
N PHE A 121 2.36 -12.46 -14.76
CA PHE A 121 1.04 -12.02 -15.20
C PHE A 121 1.07 -11.45 -16.63
N ALA A 122 2.01 -10.56 -16.92
CA ALA A 122 2.18 -10.01 -18.26
C ALA A 122 2.53 -11.09 -19.29
N GLY A 123 3.43 -12.00 -18.96
CA GLY A 123 3.82 -13.11 -19.84
C GLY A 123 2.65 -14.05 -20.17
N THR A 124 1.80 -14.36 -19.19
CA THR A 124 0.66 -15.28 -19.36
C THR A 124 -0.52 -14.62 -20.07
N PHE A 125 -0.87 -13.38 -19.70
CA PHE A 125 -2.12 -12.76 -20.14
C PHE A 125 -1.98 -11.83 -21.35
N ARG A 126 -0.76 -11.50 -21.79
CA ARG A 126 -0.56 -10.60 -22.93
C ARG A 126 -1.23 -11.09 -24.21
N GLU A 127 -1.17 -12.40 -24.50
CA GLU A 127 -1.79 -12.98 -25.69
C GLU A 127 -3.23 -13.47 -25.44
N THR A 128 -3.50 -14.01 -24.25
CA THR A 128 -4.79 -14.66 -23.95
C THR A 128 -5.87 -13.67 -23.49
N LEU A 129 -5.52 -12.71 -22.65
CA LEU A 129 -6.42 -11.68 -22.10
C LEU A 129 -5.74 -10.30 -22.15
N PRO A 130 -5.46 -9.76 -23.35
CA PRO A 130 -4.68 -8.52 -23.53
C PRO A 130 -5.29 -7.31 -22.80
N ILE A 131 -6.61 -7.33 -22.57
CA ILE A 131 -7.33 -6.28 -21.82
C ILE A 131 -6.78 -6.11 -20.40
N LEU A 132 -6.32 -7.19 -19.76
CA LEU A 132 -5.72 -7.15 -18.42
C LEU A 132 -4.36 -6.45 -18.40
N ILE A 133 -3.71 -6.31 -19.56
CA ILE A 133 -2.42 -5.63 -19.68
C ILE A 133 -2.58 -4.21 -20.19
N ARG A 134 -3.55 -3.98 -21.09
CA ARG A 134 -3.78 -2.67 -21.71
C ARG A 134 -4.59 -1.72 -20.83
N SER A 135 -5.45 -2.24 -19.95
CA SER A 135 -6.30 -1.44 -19.05
C SER A 135 -5.63 -1.21 -17.70
N SER A 136 -5.73 0.01 -17.17
CA SER A 136 -5.33 0.32 -15.80
C SER A 136 -6.05 -0.55 -14.75
N PHE A 137 -7.28 -0.97 -15.03
CA PHE A 137 -8.05 -1.87 -14.15
C PHE A 137 -7.51 -3.31 -14.14
N GLY A 138 -6.61 -3.65 -15.07
CA GLY A 138 -5.87 -4.91 -15.03
C GLY A 138 -4.99 -5.06 -13.79
N LEU A 139 -4.70 -3.95 -13.09
CA LEU A 139 -3.99 -3.96 -11.81
C LEU A 139 -4.84 -4.48 -10.64
N VAL A 140 -6.17 -4.41 -10.73
CA VAL A 140 -7.08 -4.84 -9.66
C VAL A 140 -6.84 -6.28 -9.21
N PRO A 141 -6.82 -7.31 -10.10
CA PRO A 141 -6.56 -8.69 -9.67
C PRO A 141 -5.17 -8.86 -9.03
N LEU A 142 -4.15 -8.12 -9.50
CA LEU A 142 -2.81 -8.15 -8.89
C LEU A 142 -2.85 -7.58 -7.47
N TYR A 143 -3.54 -6.46 -7.28
CA TYR A 143 -3.71 -5.86 -5.97
C TYR A 143 -4.51 -6.75 -5.03
N VAL A 144 -5.57 -7.42 -5.52
CA VAL A 144 -6.30 -8.42 -4.73
C VAL A 144 -5.34 -9.49 -4.23
N VAL A 145 -4.55 -10.10 -5.12
CA VAL A 145 -3.56 -11.14 -4.76
C VAL A 145 -2.58 -10.63 -3.71
N THR A 146 -2.03 -9.42 -3.86
CA THR A 146 -1.09 -8.86 -2.87
C THR A 146 -1.76 -8.50 -1.53
N ALA A 147 -3.05 -8.19 -1.54
CA ALA A 147 -3.81 -7.86 -0.33
C ALA A 147 -4.33 -9.09 0.42
N LEU A 148 -4.43 -10.25 -0.24
CA LEU A 148 -4.91 -11.51 0.34
C LEU A 148 -4.34 -11.83 1.74
N PRO A 149 -3.02 -11.84 1.99
CA PRO A 149 -2.48 -12.22 3.30
C PRO A 149 -2.99 -11.32 4.43
N PHE A 150 -3.14 -10.03 4.18
CA PHE A 150 -3.56 -9.05 5.19
C PHE A 150 -5.07 -9.13 5.44
N THR A 151 -5.86 -9.19 4.36
CA THR A 151 -7.31 -9.25 4.46
C THR A 151 -7.79 -10.58 5.03
N HIS A 152 -7.18 -11.70 4.61
CA HIS A 152 -7.46 -13.02 5.17
C HIS A 152 -7.25 -13.04 6.69
N ARG A 153 -6.08 -12.58 7.17
CA ARG A 153 -5.77 -12.52 8.62
C ARG A 153 -6.75 -11.64 9.39
N THR A 154 -7.16 -10.52 8.80
CA THR A 154 -8.12 -9.61 9.43
C THR A 154 -9.50 -10.24 9.57
N ILE A 155 -10.01 -10.89 8.51
CA ILE A 155 -11.30 -11.59 8.51
C ILE A 155 -11.26 -12.79 9.47
N GLU A 156 -10.17 -13.55 9.49
CA GLU A 156 -10.02 -14.72 10.36
C GLU A 156 -10.07 -14.34 11.85
N ASN A 157 -9.52 -13.19 12.23
CA ASN A 157 -9.60 -12.69 13.61
C ASN A 157 -11.00 -12.20 14.00
N GLY A 158 -11.87 -11.92 13.02
CA GLY A 158 -13.23 -11.42 13.23
C GLY A 158 -14.33 -12.48 13.11
N LEU A 159 -14.02 -13.67 12.60
CA LEU A 159 -14.91 -14.85 12.52
C LEU A 159 -14.72 -15.74 13.75
#